data_AF-A0A9P8UGP2-F1
#
_entry.id   AF-A0A9P8UGP2-F1
#
_cell.length_a   1.000
_cell.length_b   1.000
_cell.length_c   1.000
_cell.angle_alpha   90.00
_cell.angle_beta   90.00
_cell.angle_gamma   90.00
#
_symmetry.space_group_name_H-M   'P 1'
#
loop_
_entity.id
_entity.type
_entity.pdbx_description
1 polymer ?
#
loop_
_entity_poly.entity_id
_entity_poly.type
_entity_poly.pdbx_seq_one_letter_code
_entity_poly.pdbx_strand_id
1 'polypeptide(L)'
;MLVHPGKTTNTALRRGTALIRHLFGYSETHDAMVALRQRQMSIEHLDQEHSKAFKNGLLSILSTELAMHTMAQLIDGLPTASIARKTRGSGLRIGHPIYRHTEICDPAIPMAKEFRETFDPLLLVFDTLVIQRFQKALPGSRSFQLSLLELMARSVHQIAVHLCNLEPKLHTKEDIASVLSWRHEPETVEIMPGEWYTFESRFEPHPTLFFQGMYMDSDQYPDGLADVAGYWAEDLIFGGVVLFQHTVDENELGDAFLHTGRQGANQTIRVWRPTDSQLADLMLFLTSDPAGNSDCPLPLMATSTNYRVDDWDAMAIYGIFRDRWERKLPQEKDVSNVRLNSGDYPELEQMFVNVNSGPSFDIPVASRSQCAPVDRNMLDEPRNDNETLGSSHSQGGIDASNEEYDDLDNF
;
A
#
# COMPACT_ATOMS: atom_id res chain seq x y z
N MET A 1 42.15 -1.35 -39.25
CA MET A 1 42.35 -2.80 -39.00
C MET A 1 41.97 -3.03 -37.54
N LEU A 2 40.74 -3.48 -37.34
CA LEU A 2 40.03 -3.52 -36.06
C LEU A 2 40.56 -4.62 -35.15
N VAL A 3 40.81 -4.26 -33.89
CA VAL A 3 41.11 -5.19 -32.80
C VAL A 3 39.79 -5.54 -32.11
N HIS A 4 39.45 -6.82 -32.07
CA HIS A 4 38.35 -7.37 -31.29
C HIS A 4 38.70 -7.41 -29.79
N PRO A 5 37.73 -7.13 -28.90
CA PRO A 5 37.68 -7.72 -27.58
C PRO A 5 36.59 -8.79 -27.49
N GLY A 6 36.93 -9.90 -26.84
CA GLY A 6 36.06 -11.05 -26.66
C GLY A 6 34.97 -10.85 -25.61
N LYS A 7 33.83 -11.50 -25.90
CA LYS A 7 32.89 -12.19 -25.00
C LYS A 7 33.17 -12.10 -23.50
N THR A 8 32.21 -11.57 -22.72
CA THR A 8 31.85 -12.10 -21.38
C THR A 8 30.58 -11.44 -20.77
N THR A 9 29.50 -11.23 -21.52
CA THR A 9 28.20 -10.80 -20.93
C THR A 9 27.01 -11.28 -21.77
N ASN A 10 26.73 -12.59 -21.79
CA ASN A 10 25.46 -13.04 -22.39
C ASN A 10 24.91 -14.38 -21.88
N THR A 11 25.53 -14.99 -20.87
CA THR A 11 25.11 -16.29 -20.35
C THR A 11 24.12 -16.17 -19.18
N ALA A 12 24.16 -15.07 -18.42
CA ALA A 12 23.22 -14.81 -17.32
C ALA A 12 21.82 -14.40 -17.84
N LEU A 13 21.77 -13.53 -18.86
CA LEU A 13 20.52 -13.04 -19.45
C LEU A 13 19.72 -14.15 -20.17
N ARG A 14 20.42 -15.15 -20.74
CA ARG A 14 19.81 -16.32 -21.38
C ARG A 14 19.32 -17.39 -20.39
N ARG A 15 19.84 -17.42 -19.17
CA ARG A 15 19.35 -18.33 -18.11
C ARG A 15 18.11 -17.77 -17.42
N GLY A 16 18.01 -16.46 -17.23
CA GLY A 16 16.79 -15.81 -16.73
C GLY A 16 15.58 -15.97 -17.67
N THR A 17 15.80 -15.85 -18.98
CA THR A 17 14.72 -16.00 -19.99
C THR A 17 14.21 -17.43 -20.18
N ALA A 18 15.01 -18.45 -19.89
CA ALA A 18 14.57 -19.85 -19.91
C ALA A 18 13.73 -20.21 -18.66
N LEU A 19 14.04 -19.61 -17.50
CA LEU A 19 13.25 -19.76 -16.27
C LEU A 19 11.85 -19.12 -16.43
N ILE A 20 11.80 -17.97 -17.11
CA ILE A 20 10.55 -17.25 -17.39
C ILE A 20 9.58 -18.09 -18.24
N ARG A 21 10.06 -18.85 -19.23
CA ARG A 21 9.17 -19.71 -20.05
C ARG A 21 8.66 -20.97 -19.34
N HIS A 22 9.41 -21.48 -18.36
CA HIS A 22 9.03 -22.71 -17.66
C HIS A 22 8.17 -22.43 -16.42
N LEU A 23 8.25 -21.22 -15.85
CA LEU A 23 7.45 -20.79 -14.69
C LEU A 23 6.20 -19.97 -15.06
N PHE A 24 6.20 -19.26 -16.19
CA PHE A 24 5.07 -18.41 -16.64
C PHE A 24 4.35 -18.96 -17.86
N GLY A 25 4.14 -20.29 -17.91
CA GLY A 25 3.14 -20.87 -18.79
C GLY A 25 1.76 -20.31 -18.43
N TYR A 26 1.36 -19.23 -19.11
CA TYR A 26 0.03 -18.62 -19.06
C TYR A 26 -1.02 -19.67 -19.44
N SER A 27 -1.53 -20.41 -18.45
CA SER A 27 -2.75 -21.24 -18.45
C SER A 27 -2.72 -22.27 -17.30
N GLU A 28 -2.41 -21.89 -16.06
CA GLU A 28 -2.88 -22.65 -14.90
C GLU A 28 -4.16 -21.99 -14.40
N THR A 29 -5.24 -22.40 -15.05
CA THR A 29 -6.61 -21.92 -14.94
C THR A 29 -7.19 -22.22 -13.56
N HIS A 30 -8.29 -21.55 -13.24
CA HIS A 30 -9.23 -21.77 -12.13
C HIS A 30 -9.21 -23.16 -11.46
N ASP A 31 -9.05 -24.24 -12.21
CA ASP A 31 -8.90 -25.62 -11.71
C ASP A 31 -7.70 -25.84 -10.77
N ALA A 32 -6.56 -25.16 -10.98
CA ALA A 32 -5.41 -25.19 -10.07
C ALA A 32 -5.74 -24.48 -8.74
N MET A 33 -6.52 -23.40 -8.79
CA MET A 33 -6.99 -22.68 -7.60
C MET A 33 -8.05 -23.49 -6.84
N VAL A 34 -8.94 -24.20 -7.55
CA VAL A 34 -9.88 -25.16 -6.97
C VAL A 34 -9.14 -26.35 -6.35
N ALA A 35 -8.07 -26.85 -6.97
CA ALA A 35 -7.23 -27.92 -6.43
C ALA A 35 -6.43 -27.49 -5.19
N LEU A 36 -5.98 -26.23 -5.11
CA LEU A 36 -5.38 -25.64 -3.89
C LEU A 36 -6.41 -25.50 -2.76
N ARG A 37 -7.66 -25.09 -3.08
CA ARG A 37 -8.78 -25.11 -2.11
C ARG A 37 -9.09 -26.52 -1.56
N GLN A 38 -8.75 -27.59 -2.27
CA GLN A 38 -8.91 -28.98 -1.80
C GLN A 38 -7.84 -29.45 -0.81
N ARG A 39 -6.83 -28.63 -0.49
CA ARG A 39 -5.76 -28.93 0.47
C ARG A 39 -5.72 -27.94 1.63
N GLN A 40 -6.86 -27.62 2.21
CA GLN A 40 -6.92 -26.77 3.39
C GLN A 40 -6.84 -27.59 4.68
N MET A 41 -6.13 -27.06 5.67
CA MET A 41 -6.04 -27.63 7.02
C MET A 41 -6.28 -26.51 8.04
N SER A 42 -6.91 -26.86 9.16
CA SER A 42 -7.07 -25.95 10.30
C SER A 42 -5.80 -25.91 11.16
N ILE A 43 -5.51 -24.74 11.72
CA ILE A 43 -4.45 -24.50 12.71
C ILE A 43 -4.59 -25.37 13.96
N GLU A 44 -5.79 -25.86 14.26
CA GLU A 44 -6.03 -26.77 15.40
C GLU A 44 -5.20 -28.06 15.34
N HIS A 45 -4.70 -28.43 14.16
CA HIS A 45 -3.85 -29.62 13.95
C HIS A 45 -2.37 -29.39 14.23
N LEU A 46 -1.96 -28.15 14.52
CA LEU A 46 -0.60 -27.85 14.91
C LEU A 46 -0.29 -28.43 16.30
N ASP A 47 0.99 -28.68 16.57
CA ASP A 47 1.40 -28.97 17.94
C ASP A 47 1.15 -27.77 18.87
N GLN A 48 1.21 -28.05 20.18
CA GLN A 48 0.88 -27.07 21.20
C GLN A 48 1.73 -25.80 21.13
N GLU A 49 3.01 -25.90 20.78
CA GLU A 49 3.93 -24.77 20.75
C GLU A 49 3.64 -23.86 19.55
N HIS A 50 3.48 -24.45 18.36
CA HIS A 50 3.15 -23.74 17.13
C HIS A 50 1.76 -23.12 17.18
N SER A 51 0.77 -23.86 17.67
CA SER A 51 -0.60 -23.38 17.85
C SER A 51 -0.65 -22.19 18.82
N LYS A 52 0.09 -22.27 19.93
CA LYS A 52 0.19 -21.17 20.90
C LYS A 52 0.87 -19.94 20.28
N ALA A 53 1.97 -20.11 19.58
CA ALA A 53 2.69 -19.00 18.94
C ALA A 53 1.82 -18.29 17.89
N PHE A 54 1.13 -19.06 17.03
CA PHE A 54 0.18 -18.52 16.06
C PHE A 54 -0.95 -17.74 16.75
N LYS A 55 -1.60 -18.36 17.74
CA LYS A 55 -2.73 -17.75 18.45
C LYS A 55 -2.32 -16.45 19.13
N ASN A 56 -1.20 -16.46 19.85
CA ASN A 56 -0.69 -15.27 20.52
C ASN A 56 -0.35 -14.17 19.51
N GLY A 57 0.38 -14.49 18.45
CA GLY A 57 0.76 -13.50 17.43
C GLY A 57 -0.45 -12.84 16.79
N LEU A 58 -1.47 -13.63 16.42
CA LEU A 58 -2.67 -13.07 15.80
C LEU A 58 -3.47 -12.21 16.79
N LEU A 59 -3.64 -12.67 18.04
CA LEU A 59 -4.32 -11.87 19.06
C LEU A 59 -3.57 -10.56 19.38
N SER A 60 -2.23 -10.59 19.41
CA SER A 60 -1.40 -9.39 19.56
C SER A 60 -1.68 -8.40 18.42
N ILE A 61 -1.68 -8.84 17.16
CA ILE A 61 -2.02 -7.98 16.01
C ILE A 61 -3.43 -7.40 16.16
N LEU A 62 -4.43 -8.25 16.42
CA LEU A 62 -5.84 -7.83 16.51
C LEU A 62 -6.12 -6.94 17.74
N SER A 63 -5.26 -6.96 18.75
CA SER A 63 -5.35 -6.08 19.91
C SER A 63 -4.92 -4.65 19.62
N THR A 64 -4.19 -4.40 18.53
CA THR A 64 -3.71 -3.07 18.18
C THR A 64 -4.86 -2.14 17.76
N GLU A 65 -4.72 -0.86 18.11
CA GLU A 65 -5.66 0.18 17.66
C GLU A 65 -5.75 0.23 16.13
N LEU A 66 -4.64 0.02 15.43
CA LEU A 66 -4.58 0.02 13.98
C LEU A 66 -5.41 -1.12 13.37
N ALA A 67 -5.26 -2.36 13.85
CA ALA A 67 -6.05 -3.48 13.36
C ALA A 67 -7.54 -3.27 13.67
N MET A 68 -7.88 -2.77 14.86
CA MET A 68 -9.25 -2.46 15.25
C MET A 68 -9.90 -1.41 14.33
N HIS A 69 -9.20 -0.31 14.03
CA HIS A 69 -9.71 0.71 13.11
C HIS A 69 -9.81 0.22 11.66
N THR A 70 -8.89 -0.65 11.21
CA THR A 70 -8.98 -1.28 9.89
C THR A 70 -10.19 -2.19 9.79
N MET A 71 -10.43 -3.06 10.78
CA MET A 71 -11.61 -3.93 10.84
C MET A 71 -12.91 -3.12 10.90
N ALA A 72 -12.94 -2.05 11.71
CA ALA A 72 -14.09 -1.19 11.83
C ALA A 72 -14.46 -0.51 10.51
N GLN A 73 -13.50 -0.03 9.72
CA GLN A 73 -13.77 0.52 8.39
C GLN A 73 -14.37 -0.52 7.42
N LEU A 74 -13.95 -1.79 7.47
CA LEU A 74 -14.55 -2.85 6.66
C LEU A 74 -16.01 -3.15 7.05
N ILE A 75 -16.33 -3.06 8.35
CA ILE A 75 -17.70 -3.18 8.87
C ILE A 75 -18.53 -1.95 8.46
N ASP A 76 -17.93 -0.77 8.53
CA ASP A 76 -18.52 0.51 8.13
C ASP A 76 -18.97 0.46 6.66
N GLY A 77 -18.09 -0.07 5.79
CA GLY A 77 -18.31 -0.23 4.36
C GLY A 77 -17.62 0.83 3.51
N LEU A 78 -17.04 1.85 4.14
CA LEU A 78 -16.19 2.85 3.49
C LEU A 78 -14.94 3.14 4.34
N PRO A 79 -13.77 3.41 3.71
CA PRO A 79 -12.63 3.92 4.44
C PRO A 79 -12.88 5.37 4.86
N THR A 80 -12.14 5.86 5.85
CA THR A 80 -12.13 7.29 6.16
C THR A 80 -11.46 8.08 5.03
N ALA A 81 -11.85 9.34 4.88
CA ALA A 81 -11.25 10.28 3.93
C ALA A 81 -9.72 10.35 4.06
N SER A 82 -9.21 10.26 5.28
CA SER A 82 -7.78 10.34 5.58
C SER A 82 -7.01 9.14 5.01
N ILE A 83 -7.57 7.93 5.13
CA ILE A 83 -7.00 6.70 4.61
C ILE A 83 -7.11 6.67 3.10
N ALA A 84 -8.30 6.96 2.56
CA ALA A 84 -8.54 6.95 1.12
C ALA A 84 -7.61 7.92 0.37
N ARG A 85 -7.34 9.11 0.94
CA ARG A 85 -6.40 10.10 0.37
C ARG A 85 -4.96 9.59 0.35
N LYS A 86 -4.54 8.87 1.40
CA LYS A 86 -3.17 8.33 1.51
C LYS A 86 -2.94 7.11 0.64
N THR A 87 -3.98 6.50 0.08
CA THR A 87 -3.85 5.38 -0.86
C THR A 87 -3.23 5.86 -2.17
N ARG A 88 -2.15 5.19 -2.59
CA ARG A 88 -1.48 5.45 -3.87
C ARG A 88 -2.39 4.99 -5.01
N GLY A 89 -2.57 5.86 -6.00
CA GLY A 89 -3.48 5.58 -7.12
C GLY A 89 -4.95 5.85 -6.79
N SER A 90 -5.26 6.48 -5.65
CA SER A 90 -6.63 6.86 -5.27
C SER A 90 -7.29 7.76 -6.31
N GLY A 91 -6.54 8.66 -6.95
CA GLY A 91 -7.07 9.57 -7.97
C GLY A 91 -8.18 10.48 -7.45
N LEU A 92 -8.36 10.58 -6.13
CA LEU A 92 -9.43 11.33 -5.49
C LEU A 92 -9.21 12.82 -5.73
N ARG A 93 -10.21 13.47 -6.33
CA ARG A 93 -10.22 14.91 -6.62
C ARG A 93 -11.19 15.64 -5.72
N ILE A 94 -10.96 16.94 -5.54
CA ILE A 94 -11.85 17.85 -4.80
C ILE A 94 -13.30 17.61 -5.22
N GLY A 95 -14.19 17.53 -4.24
CA GLY A 95 -15.62 17.23 -4.45
C GLY A 95 -16.00 15.76 -4.35
N HIS A 96 -15.03 14.83 -4.29
CA HIS A 96 -15.34 13.41 -4.07
C HIS A 96 -16.11 13.19 -2.75
N PRO A 97 -17.26 12.49 -2.75
CA PRO A 97 -18.12 12.31 -1.57
C PRO A 97 -17.42 11.74 -0.34
N ILE A 98 -16.41 10.89 -0.55
CA ILE A 98 -15.56 10.31 0.51
C ILE A 98 -14.98 11.35 1.47
N TYR A 99 -14.75 12.60 1.04
CA TYR A 99 -14.21 13.63 1.92
C TYR A 99 -15.14 14.01 3.08
N ARG A 100 -16.42 13.62 3.03
CA ARG A 100 -17.37 13.79 4.12
C ARG A 100 -17.28 12.67 5.17
N HIS A 101 -16.65 11.54 4.83
CA HIS A 101 -16.47 10.41 5.74
C HIS A 101 -15.18 10.59 6.56
N THR A 102 -15.17 11.57 7.45
CA THR A 102 -13.97 11.93 8.25
C THR A 102 -13.75 11.00 9.43
N GLU A 103 -14.82 10.45 9.98
CA GLU A 103 -14.83 9.56 11.14
C GLU A 103 -15.58 8.27 10.79
N ILE A 104 -15.20 7.18 11.46
CA ILE A 104 -15.87 5.89 11.37
C ILE A 104 -17.25 6.02 12.05
N CYS A 105 -18.29 5.41 11.48
CA CYS A 105 -19.61 5.41 12.09
C CYS A 105 -19.58 4.83 13.52
N ASP A 106 -20.30 5.48 14.45
CA ASP A 106 -20.30 5.15 15.89
C ASP A 106 -20.39 3.64 16.20
N PRO A 107 -21.23 2.82 15.52
CA PRO A 107 -21.34 1.40 15.82
C PRO A 107 -20.15 0.54 15.37
N ALA A 108 -19.33 0.99 14.42
CA ALA A 108 -18.35 0.12 13.75
C ALA A 108 -17.22 -0.31 14.68
N ILE A 109 -16.74 0.58 15.55
CA ILE A 109 -15.68 0.26 16.52
C ILE A 109 -16.18 -0.74 17.59
N PRO A 110 -17.35 -0.54 18.24
CA PRO A 110 -17.95 -1.56 19.09
C PRO A 110 -18.12 -2.93 18.41
N MET A 111 -18.59 -2.97 17.16
CA MET A 111 -18.75 -4.22 16.41
C MET A 111 -17.41 -4.90 16.12
N ALA A 112 -16.37 -4.13 15.77
CA ALA A 112 -15.02 -4.67 15.58
C ALA A 112 -14.45 -5.26 16.89
N LYS A 113 -14.74 -4.63 18.04
CA LYS A 113 -14.36 -5.14 19.36
C LYS A 113 -15.08 -6.45 19.69
N GLU A 114 -16.40 -6.50 19.48
CA GLU A 114 -17.20 -7.72 19.68
C GLU A 114 -16.71 -8.87 18.81
N PHE A 115 -16.43 -8.60 17.52
CA PHE A 115 -15.82 -9.58 16.62
C PHE A 115 -14.51 -10.10 17.20
N ARG A 116 -13.58 -9.22 17.58
CA ARG A 116 -12.29 -9.61 18.17
C ARG A 116 -12.44 -10.46 19.43
N GLU A 117 -13.37 -10.12 20.32
CA GLU A 117 -13.58 -10.82 21.60
C GLU A 117 -14.19 -12.21 21.43
N THR A 118 -14.96 -12.42 20.36
CA THR A 118 -15.64 -13.69 20.06
C THR A 118 -14.90 -14.55 19.03
N PHE A 119 -13.95 -13.96 18.31
CA PHE A 119 -13.17 -14.64 17.27
C PHE A 119 -12.22 -15.68 17.88
N ASP A 120 -12.28 -16.90 17.35
CA ASP A 120 -11.30 -17.95 17.65
C ASP A 120 -10.30 -18.10 16.50
N PRO A 121 -9.02 -17.70 16.70
CA PRO A 121 -7.94 -17.87 15.73
C PRO A 121 -7.79 -19.29 15.17
N LEU A 122 -8.18 -20.31 15.95
CA LEU A 122 -7.99 -21.72 15.57
C LEU A 122 -8.98 -22.19 14.50
N LEU A 123 -10.00 -21.38 14.18
CA LEU A 123 -10.94 -21.67 13.11
C LEU A 123 -10.41 -21.31 11.71
N LEU A 124 -9.28 -20.60 11.65
CA LEU A 124 -8.66 -20.24 10.37
C LEU A 124 -8.08 -21.47 9.66
N VAL A 125 -8.27 -21.49 8.35
CA VAL A 125 -7.80 -22.56 7.47
C VAL A 125 -6.78 -22.03 6.48
N PHE A 126 -5.75 -22.82 6.22
CA PHE A 126 -4.67 -22.44 5.32
C PHE A 126 -4.31 -23.59 4.39
N ASP A 127 -3.58 -23.27 3.33
CA ASP A 127 -2.97 -24.29 2.47
C ASP A 127 -2.08 -25.23 3.32
N THR A 128 -2.23 -26.53 3.07
CA THR A 128 -1.54 -27.58 3.81
C THR A 128 -0.02 -27.41 3.77
N LEU A 129 0.56 -26.93 2.67
CA LEU A 129 2.00 -26.70 2.57
C LEU A 129 2.46 -25.58 3.49
N VAL A 130 1.65 -24.53 3.66
CA VAL A 130 1.94 -23.42 4.59
C VAL A 130 1.96 -23.94 6.03
N ILE A 131 0.93 -24.70 6.42
CA ILE A 131 0.84 -25.29 7.76
C ILE A 131 1.98 -26.28 8.00
N GLN A 132 2.25 -27.18 7.06
CA GLN A 132 3.31 -28.18 7.21
C GLN A 132 4.69 -27.54 7.33
N ARG A 133 4.95 -26.47 6.57
CA ARG A 133 6.21 -25.73 6.65
C ARG A 133 6.37 -25.05 8.01
N PHE A 134 5.31 -24.41 8.52
CA PHE A 134 5.32 -23.84 9.87
C PHE A 134 5.57 -24.92 10.92
N GLN A 135 4.80 -26.01 10.89
CA GLN A 135 4.88 -27.14 11.82
C GLN A 135 6.24 -27.85 11.85
N LYS A 136 6.98 -27.84 10.73
CA LYS A 136 8.33 -28.42 10.63
C LYS A 136 9.42 -27.47 11.07
N ALA A 137 9.15 -26.17 11.13
CA ALA A 137 10.15 -25.18 11.46
C ALA A 137 10.47 -25.20 12.95
N LEU A 138 11.75 -25.19 13.31
CA LEU A 138 12.14 -25.17 14.71
C LEU A 138 11.75 -23.83 15.36
N PRO A 139 11.03 -23.81 16.49
CA PRO A 139 10.69 -22.58 17.20
C PRO A 139 11.90 -21.67 17.45
N GLY A 140 11.73 -20.38 17.18
CA GLY A 140 12.80 -19.37 17.26
C GLY A 140 13.77 -19.34 16.07
N SER A 141 13.71 -20.30 15.14
CA SER A 141 14.51 -20.26 13.91
C SER A 141 14.00 -19.23 12.90
N ARG A 142 14.85 -18.82 11.93
CA ARG A 142 14.44 -17.94 10.83
C ARG A 142 13.26 -18.52 10.03
N SER A 143 13.29 -19.82 9.73
CA SER A 143 12.20 -20.49 8.99
C SER A 143 10.88 -20.44 9.76
N PHE A 144 10.93 -20.55 11.09
CA PHE A 144 9.75 -20.40 11.95
C PHE A 144 9.23 -18.97 11.91
N GLN A 145 10.11 -17.97 12.04
CA GLN A 145 9.75 -16.55 11.98
C GLN A 145 9.06 -16.18 10.66
N LEU A 146 9.63 -16.60 9.52
CA LEU A 146 9.06 -16.33 8.20
C LEU A 146 7.72 -17.05 7.99
N SER A 147 7.61 -18.30 8.42
CA SER A 147 6.37 -19.08 8.30
C SER A 147 5.26 -18.54 9.21
N LEU A 148 5.61 -18.09 10.42
CA LEU A 148 4.69 -17.41 11.33
C LEU A 148 4.19 -16.11 10.70
N LEU A 149 5.09 -15.28 10.15
CA LEU A 149 4.73 -14.03 9.48
C LEU A 149 3.80 -14.27 8.29
N GLU A 150 4.03 -15.32 7.49
CA GLU A 150 3.13 -15.68 6.40
C GLU A 150 1.73 -16.03 6.90
N LEU A 151 1.64 -16.84 7.96
CA LEU A 151 0.37 -17.18 8.58
C LEU A 151 -0.33 -15.93 9.15
N MET A 152 0.40 -14.99 9.75
CA MET A 152 -0.17 -13.72 10.22
C MET A 152 -0.74 -12.88 9.08
N ALA A 153 0.01 -12.73 7.98
CA ALA A 153 -0.43 -11.99 6.81
C ALA A 153 -1.70 -12.59 6.19
N ARG A 154 -1.69 -13.91 5.96
CA ARG A 154 -2.86 -14.65 5.46
C ARG A 154 -4.05 -14.58 6.42
N SER A 155 -3.82 -14.56 7.73
CA SER A 155 -4.89 -14.42 8.73
C SER A 155 -5.57 -13.06 8.66
N VAL A 156 -4.79 -11.99 8.64
CA VAL A 156 -5.30 -10.61 8.49
C VAL A 156 -6.08 -10.49 7.17
N HIS A 157 -5.55 -11.05 6.09
CA HIS A 157 -6.22 -11.08 4.80
C HIS A 157 -7.59 -11.80 4.88
N GLN A 158 -7.64 -13.01 5.43
CA GLN A 158 -8.90 -13.78 5.56
C GLN A 158 -9.93 -13.08 6.45
N ILE A 159 -9.49 -12.49 7.57
CA ILE A 159 -10.37 -11.69 8.44
C ILE A 159 -10.94 -10.50 7.66
N ALA A 160 -10.10 -9.80 6.90
CA ALA A 160 -10.54 -8.66 6.10
C ALA A 160 -11.51 -9.07 4.99
N VAL A 161 -11.25 -10.18 4.28
CA VAL A 161 -12.17 -10.79 3.30
C VAL A 161 -13.52 -11.09 3.96
N HIS A 162 -13.50 -11.73 5.13
CA HIS A 162 -14.71 -12.06 5.88
C HIS A 162 -15.50 -10.80 6.24
N LEU A 163 -14.86 -9.83 6.90
CA LEU A 163 -15.49 -8.58 7.31
C LEU A 163 -15.99 -7.77 6.11
N CYS A 164 -15.27 -7.75 4.99
CA CYS A 164 -15.70 -7.10 3.75
C CYS A 164 -17.00 -7.72 3.23
N ASN A 165 -17.15 -9.03 3.32
CA ASN A 165 -18.34 -9.75 2.86
C ASN A 165 -19.50 -9.78 3.88
N LEU A 166 -19.28 -9.36 5.13
CA LEU A 166 -20.36 -9.25 6.11
C LEU A 166 -21.37 -8.19 5.71
N GLU A 167 -22.65 -8.56 5.81
CA GLU A 167 -23.81 -7.72 5.54
C GLU A 167 -24.77 -7.78 6.75
N PRO A 168 -25.49 -6.68 7.06
CA PRO A 168 -25.44 -5.39 6.39
C PRO A 168 -24.19 -4.56 6.76
N LYS A 169 -23.79 -3.63 5.88
CA LYS A 169 -22.88 -2.52 6.19
C LYS A 169 -23.58 -1.39 6.97
N LEU A 170 -22.80 -0.52 7.60
CA LEU A 170 -23.34 0.66 8.28
C LEU A 170 -23.76 1.76 7.30
N HIS A 171 -22.95 1.98 6.25
CA HIS A 171 -23.41 2.75 5.09
C HIS A 171 -24.38 1.93 4.25
N THR A 172 -25.42 2.57 3.73
CA THR A 172 -26.36 1.90 2.82
C THR A 172 -25.69 1.54 1.49
N LYS A 173 -26.27 0.62 0.73
CA LYS A 173 -25.76 0.27 -0.61
C LYS A 173 -25.80 1.47 -1.54
N GLU A 174 -26.80 2.33 -1.39
CA GLU A 174 -26.94 3.58 -2.12
C GLU A 174 -25.85 4.58 -1.74
N ASP A 175 -25.53 4.72 -0.45
CA ASP A 175 -24.45 5.59 0.02
C ASP A 175 -23.10 5.12 -0.54
N ILE A 176 -22.77 3.84 -0.37
CA ILE A 176 -21.54 3.23 -0.89
C ILE A 176 -21.46 3.41 -2.41
N ALA A 177 -22.54 3.10 -3.14
CA ALA A 177 -22.58 3.26 -4.60
C ALA A 177 -22.35 4.72 -5.01
N SER A 178 -22.92 5.69 -4.29
CA SER A 178 -22.74 7.13 -4.60
C SER A 178 -21.28 7.58 -4.47
N VAL A 179 -20.55 6.99 -3.51
CA VAL A 179 -19.12 7.24 -3.33
C VAL A 179 -18.30 6.58 -4.44
N LEU A 180 -18.59 5.32 -4.75
CA LEU A 180 -17.82 4.54 -5.72
C LEU A 180 -18.09 4.92 -7.18
N SER A 181 -19.29 5.37 -7.52
CA SER A 181 -19.63 5.76 -8.90
C SER A 181 -19.29 7.21 -9.23
N TRP A 182 -18.74 7.98 -8.27
CA TRP A 182 -18.46 9.39 -8.46
C TRP A 182 -17.42 9.60 -9.57
N ARG A 183 -17.70 10.57 -10.45
CA ARG A 183 -16.79 11.00 -11.52
C ARG A 183 -16.64 12.51 -11.45
N HIS A 184 -15.41 12.97 -11.66
CA HIS A 184 -15.16 14.40 -11.84
C HIS A 184 -15.71 14.83 -13.19
N GLU A 185 -16.50 15.90 -13.22
CA GLU A 185 -17.03 16.47 -14.46
C GLU A 185 -15.88 16.94 -15.37
N PRO A 186 -15.98 16.79 -16.70
CA PRO A 186 -14.97 17.30 -17.60
C PRO A 186 -14.79 18.81 -17.44
N GLU A 187 -13.55 19.26 -17.30
CA GLU A 187 -13.22 20.67 -17.16
C GLU A 187 -12.49 21.16 -18.41
N THR A 188 -13.05 22.16 -19.11
CA THR A 188 -12.40 22.79 -20.26
C THR A 188 -11.69 24.06 -19.83
N VAL A 189 -10.37 24.11 -20.01
CA VAL A 189 -9.56 25.29 -19.68
C VAL A 189 -8.72 25.71 -20.89
N GLU A 190 -8.45 27.00 -20.98
CA GLU A 190 -7.53 27.57 -21.95
C GLU A 190 -6.09 27.38 -21.45
N ILE A 191 -5.31 26.50 -22.08
CA ILE A 191 -3.93 26.19 -21.67
C ILE A 191 -2.92 27.17 -22.28
N MET A 192 -3.26 27.74 -23.43
CA MET A 192 -2.56 28.82 -24.12
C MET A 192 -3.60 29.69 -24.85
N PRO A 193 -3.31 30.96 -25.18
CA PRO A 193 -4.26 31.81 -25.89
C PRO A 193 -4.79 31.16 -27.18
N GLY A 194 -6.09 30.92 -27.23
CA GLY A 194 -6.78 30.22 -28.34
C GLY A 194 -6.70 28.69 -28.32
N GLU A 195 -5.98 28.08 -27.37
CA GLU A 195 -5.85 26.64 -27.20
C GLU A 195 -6.62 26.15 -25.98
N TRP A 196 -7.72 25.45 -26.25
CA TRP A 196 -8.61 24.91 -25.23
C TRP A 196 -8.39 23.41 -25.08
N TYR A 197 -8.27 22.95 -23.84
CA TYR A 197 -8.13 21.53 -23.50
C TYR A 197 -9.19 21.11 -22.50
N THR A 198 -9.89 20.01 -22.80
CA THR A 198 -10.84 19.39 -21.87
C THR A 198 -10.13 18.30 -21.08
N PHE A 199 -10.00 18.51 -19.78
CA PHE A 199 -9.57 17.50 -18.82
C PHE A 199 -10.72 16.56 -18.52
N GLU A 200 -10.78 15.45 -19.24
CA GLU A 200 -11.66 14.33 -18.92
C GLU A 200 -11.08 13.51 -17.76
N SER A 201 -11.97 12.92 -16.94
CA SER A 201 -11.55 11.91 -15.96
C SER A 201 -11.00 10.70 -16.72
N ARG A 202 -9.68 10.60 -16.80
CA ARG A 202 -8.98 9.54 -17.57
C ARG A 202 -9.11 8.15 -16.98
N PHE A 203 -9.61 8.04 -15.75
CA PHE A 203 -9.71 6.79 -15.03
C PHE A 203 -11.16 6.50 -14.66
N GLU A 204 -11.56 5.25 -14.83
CA GLU A 204 -12.80 4.76 -14.28
C GLU A 204 -12.71 4.74 -12.75
N PRO A 205 -13.80 5.03 -12.04
CA PRO A 205 -13.83 4.88 -10.59
C PRO A 205 -13.51 3.45 -10.20
N HIS A 206 -12.72 3.30 -9.15
CA HIS A 206 -12.36 1.98 -8.64
C HIS A 206 -13.62 1.27 -8.10
N PRO A 207 -13.72 -0.06 -8.28
CA PRO A 207 -14.87 -0.84 -7.81
C PRO A 207 -14.96 -0.93 -6.28
N THR A 208 -13.91 -0.50 -5.57
CA THR A 208 -13.85 -0.36 -4.11
C THR A 208 -12.84 0.72 -3.76
N LEU A 209 -12.98 1.35 -2.58
CA LEU A 209 -11.94 2.22 -2.00
C LEU A 209 -11.02 1.48 -1.02
N PHE A 210 -11.31 0.22 -0.70
CA PHE A 210 -10.45 -0.67 0.07
C PHE A 210 -9.45 -1.36 -0.85
N PHE A 211 -8.50 -0.63 -1.40
CA PHE A 211 -7.54 -1.20 -2.34
C PHE A 211 -6.09 -0.78 -2.09
N GLN A 212 -5.19 -1.64 -2.55
CA GLN A 212 -3.78 -1.35 -2.79
C GLN A 212 -3.61 -1.30 -4.31
N GLY A 213 -3.04 -0.22 -4.87
CA GLY A 213 -3.04 0.04 -6.31
C GLY A 213 -2.43 -1.05 -7.23
N MET A 214 -1.61 -1.94 -6.68
CA MET A 214 -0.95 -3.06 -7.36
C MET A 214 -1.69 -4.40 -7.19
N TYR A 215 -2.76 -4.44 -6.38
CA TYR A 215 -3.53 -5.64 -6.06
C TYR A 215 -5.02 -5.43 -6.33
N MET A 216 -5.35 -4.93 -7.53
CA MET A 216 -6.73 -4.61 -7.94
C MET A 216 -7.35 -5.63 -8.91
N ASP A 217 -6.64 -6.71 -9.23
CA ASP A 217 -7.03 -7.70 -10.23
C ASP A 217 -8.09 -8.68 -9.70
N SER A 218 -9.22 -8.15 -9.21
CA SER A 218 -10.27 -8.93 -8.54
C SER A 218 -10.77 -10.13 -9.34
N ASP A 219 -10.79 -10.07 -10.67
CA ASP A 219 -11.23 -11.18 -11.53
C ASP A 219 -10.38 -12.46 -11.38
N GLN A 220 -9.12 -12.36 -10.93
CA GLN A 220 -8.24 -13.52 -10.74
C GLN A 220 -8.22 -14.01 -9.28
N TYR A 221 -8.81 -13.25 -8.36
CA TYR A 221 -8.79 -13.56 -6.94
C TYR A 221 -9.96 -14.47 -6.55
N PRO A 222 -9.74 -15.44 -5.64
CA PRO A 222 -10.73 -16.47 -5.31
C PRO A 222 -12.01 -15.93 -4.67
N ASP A 223 -11.92 -14.79 -3.98
CA ASP A 223 -13.00 -14.07 -3.29
C ASP A 223 -13.20 -12.65 -3.88
N GLY A 224 -12.65 -12.40 -5.08
CA GLY A 224 -12.93 -11.22 -5.90
C GLY A 224 -12.51 -9.90 -5.28
N LEU A 225 -13.45 -8.96 -5.17
CA LEU A 225 -13.21 -7.65 -4.54
C LEU A 225 -12.88 -7.75 -3.04
N ALA A 226 -13.28 -8.83 -2.38
CA ALA A 226 -12.96 -9.03 -0.98
C ALA A 226 -11.46 -9.29 -0.77
N ASP A 227 -10.78 -9.98 -1.70
CA ASP A 227 -9.32 -10.13 -1.66
C ASP A 227 -8.62 -8.78 -1.83
N VAL A 228 -9.14 -7.88 -2.68
CA VAL A 228 -8.62 -6.51 -2.83
C VAL A 228 -8.64 -5.79 -1.48
N ALA A 229 -9.75 -5.92 -0.73
CA ALA A 229 -9.87 -5.40 0.62
C ALA A 229 -8.93 -6.11 1.63
N GLY A 230 -8.67 -7.40 1.42
CA GLY A 230 -7.67 -8.16 2.18
C GLY A 230 -6.26 -7.58 2.05
N TYR A 231 -5.80 -7.33 0.81
CA TYR A 231 -4.51 -6.70 0.56
C TYR A 231 -4.44 -5.26 1.10
N TRP A 232 -5.54 -4.52 1.02
CA TRP A 232 -5.64 -3.20 1.64
C TRP A 232 -5.47 -3.25 3.16
N ALA A 233 -6.09 -4.23 3.83
CA ALA A 233 -5.96 -4.40 5.28
C ALA A 233 -4.53 -4.77 5.68
N GLU A 234 -3.87 -5.65 4.92
CA GLU A 234 -2.45 -5.97 5.11
C GLU A 234 -1.56 -4.72 4.96
N ASP A 235 -1.78 -3.92 3.92
CA ASP A 235 -1.03 -2.67 3.68
C ASP A 235 -1.16 -1.68 4.85
N LEU A 236 -2.36 -1.58 5.45
CA LEU A 236 -2.56 -0.74 6.61
C LEU A 236 -1.89 -1.30 7.86
N ILE A 237 -2.10 -2.58 8.17
CA ILE A 237 -1.69 -3.20 9.45
C ILE A 237 -0.19 -3.48 9.46
N PHE A 238 0.35 -4.11 8.42
CA PHE A 238 1.78 -4.44 8.35
C PHE A 238 2.62 -3.30 7.81
N GLY A 239 2.01 -2.36 7.09
CA GLY A 239 2.69 -1.29 6.37
C GLY A 239 3.05 -1.63 4.92
N GLY A 240 2.54 -2.76 4.44
CA GLY A 240 2.65 -3.24 3.07
C GLY A 240 2.00 -4.61 2.95
N VAL A 241 1.64 -5.01 1.73
CA VAL A 241 1.30 -6.42 1.48
C VAL A 241 2.53 -7.26 1.76
N VAL A 242 2.39 -8.32 2.57
CA VAL A 242 3.51 -9.16 2.97
C VAL A 242 3.78 -10.20 1.89
N LEU A 243 5.00 -10.21 1.37
CA LEU A 243 5.47 -11.07 0.29
C LEU A 243 6.63 -11.92 0.76
N PHE A 244 6.89 -13.03 0.06
CA PHE A 244 7.98 -13.93 0.41
C PHE A 244 8.82 -14.26 -0.81
N GLN A 245 10.12 -14.35 -0.61
CA GLN A 245 11.03 -14.89 -1.60
C GLN A 245 10.94 -16.41 -1.56
N HIS A 246 10.44 -17.01 -2.64
CA HIS A 246 10.44 -18.46 -2.80
C HIS A 246 11.81 -18.94 -3.28
N THR A 247 12.36 -19.95 -2.61
CA THR A 247 13.60 -20.59 -3.05
C THR A 247 13.33 -21.65 -4.12
N VAL A 248 14.39 -22.30 -4.62
CA VAL A 248 14.24 -23.44 -5.54
C VAL A 248 13.48 -24.59 -4.86
N ASP A 249 13.59 -24.71 -3.54
CA ASP A 249 12.70 -25.55 -2.74
C ASP A 249 11.50 -24.71 -2.31
N GLU A 250 10.33 -24.97 -2.91
CA GLU A 250 9.08 -24.27 -2.57
C GLU A 250 8.66 -24.48 -1.10
N ASN A 251 9.27 -25.44 -0.40
CA ASN A 251 9.04 -25.68 1.01
C ASN A 251 9.86 -24.79 1.95
N GLU A 252 10.75 -23.94 1.42
CA GLU A 252 11.55 -23.00 2.20
C GLU A 252 11.41 -21.56 1.70
N LEU A 253 11.25 -20.64 2.63
CA LEU A 253 11.27 -19.20 2.35
C LEU A 253 12.68 -18.65 2.50
N GLY A 254 13.09 -17.82 1.54
CA GLY A 254 14.33 -17.06 1.63
C GLY A 254 14.20 -15.88 2.58
N ASP A 255 13.28 -14.96 2.27
CA ASP A 255 13.11 -13.69 2.97
C ASP A 255 11.68 -13.17 2.88
N ALA A 256 11.30 -12.28 3.80
CA ALA A 256 10.04 -11.54 3.77
C ALA A 256 10.24 -10.13 3.19
N PHE A 257 9.23 -9.65 2.47
CA PHE A 257 9.20 -8.33 1.85
C PHE A 257 7.85 -7.66 2.08
N LEU A 258 7.81 -6.35 1.97
CA LEU A 258 6.59 -5.54 2.06
C LEU A 258 6.41 -4.73 0.79
N HIS A 259 5.17 -4.66 0.31
CA HIS A 259 4.80 -3.85 -0.85
C HIS A 259 3.79 -2.78 -0.45
N THR A 260 4.29 -1.58 -0.20
CA THR A 260 3.49 -0.51 0.37
C THR A 260 2.63 0.21 -0.67
N GLY A 261 1.34 0.34 -0.37
CA GLY A 261 0.34 1.04 -1.19
C GLY A 261 0.08 2.47 -0.76
N ARG A 262 0.80 2.99 0.24
CA ARG A 262 0.57 4.33 0.79
C ARG A 262 1.48 5.40 0.18
N GLN A 263 0.98 6.63 0.15
CA GLN A 263 1.73 7.84 -0.15
C GLN A 263 2.27 8.48 1.14
N GLY A 264 3.39 9.20 1.04
CA GLY A 264 4.00 9.94 2.14
C GLY A 264 5.51 10.07 2.01
N ALA A 265 6.11 11.02 2.73
CA ALA A 265 7.53 11.38 2.63
C ALA A 265 8.51 10.22 2.90
N ASN A 266 8.08 9.18 3.63
CA ASN A 266 8.88 8.00 3.97
C ASN A 266 8.29 6.71 3.38
N GLN A 267 7.54 6.80 2.28
CA GLN A 267 6.94 5.64 1.61
C GLN A 267 7.60 5.41 0.25
N THR A 268 7.76 4.14 -0.11
CA THR A 268 8.37 3.69 -1.36
C THR A 268 7.35 2.98 -2.25
N ILE A 269 7.45 3.11 -3.59
CA ILE A 269 6.72 2.22 -4.51
C ILE A 269 7.30 0.81 -4.57
N ARG A 270 8.56 0.68 -4.15
CA ARG A 270 9.34 -0.54 -4.33
C ARG A 270 8.92 -1.59 -3.31
N VAL A 271 9.06 -2.85 -3.70
CA VAL A 271 9.03 -3.97 -2.77
C VAL A 271 10.29 -3.87 -1.90
N TRP A 272 10.15 -3.92 -0.58
CA TRP A 272 11.28 -3.69 0.32
C TRP A 272 11.39 -4.77 1.39
N ARG A 273 12.63 -5.12 1.74
CA ARG A 273 12.93 -6.11 2.77
C ARG A 273 13.02 -5.43 4.13
N PRO A 274 12.26 -5.85 5.17
CA PRO A 274 12.50 -5.41 6.54
C PRO A 274 13.96 -5.61 6.93
N THR A 275 14.52 -4.70 7.73
CA THR A 275 15.85 -4.92 8.30
C THR A 275 15.81 -6.05 9.32
N ASP A 276 16.96 -6.63 9.65
CA ASP A 276 17.03 -7.69 10.68
C ASP A 276 16.49 -7.19 12.03
N SER A 277 16.67 -5.90 12.36
CA SER A 277 16.08 -5.29 13.56
C SER A 277 14.56 -5.20 13.46
N GLN A 278 14.03 -4.67 12.36
CA GLN A 278 12.57 -4.57 12.17
C GLN A 278 11.89 -5.94 12.24
N LEU A 279 12.51 -6.97 11.65
CA LEU A 279 12.01 -8.33 11.72
C LEU A 279 12.11 -8.89 13.13
N ALA A 280 13.24 -8.68 13.84
CA ALA A 280 13.41 -9.12 15.21
C ALA A 280 12.39 -8.48 16.17
N ASP A 281 12.16 -7.17 16.04
CA ASP A 281 11.18 -6.42 16.84
C ASP A 281 9.75 -6.94 16.57
N LEU A 282 9.42 -7.20 15.29
CA LEU A 282 8.15 -7.82 14.92
C LEU A 282 8.00 -9.22 15.52
N MET A 283 9.03 -10.06 15.43
CA MET A 283 8.98 -11.42 15.99
C MET A 283 8.87 -11.41 17.51
N LEU A 284 9.55 -10.47 18.19
CA LEU A 284 9.41 -10.27 19.63
C LEU A 284 7.97 -9.93 19.98
N PHE A 285 7.35 -8.99 19.26
CA PHE A 285 5.94 -8.63 19.44
C PHE A 285 4.99 -9.83 19.21
N LEU A 286 5.18 -10.59 18.13
CA LEU A 286 4.29 -11.70 17.78
C LEU A 286 4.43 -12.93 18.68
N THR A 287 5.60 -13.14 19.29
CA THR A 287 5.85 -14.31 20.15
C THR A 287 5.71 -14.01 21.64
N SER A 288 5.59 -12.74 22.02
CA SER A 288 5.33 -12.32 23.40
C SER A 288 3.93 -12.71 23.87
N ASP A 289 3.73 -12.67 25.18
CA ASP A 289 2.40 -12.80 25.77
C ASP A 289 1.53 -11.61 25.34
N PRO A 290 0.35 -11.82 24.73
CA PRO A 290 -0.55 -10.73 24.34
C PRO A 290 -1.01 -9.84 25.51
N ALA A 291 -0.98 -10.36 26.75
CA ALA A 291 -1.28 -9.57 27.94
C ALA A 291 -0.08 -8.72 28.43
N GLY A 292 1.10 -8.93 27.86
CA GLY A 292 2.30 -8.16 28.16
C GLY A 292 2.32 -6.82 27.41
N ASN A 293 2.84 -5.78 28.06
CA ASN A 293 3.08 -4.48 27.42
C ASN A 293 4.33 -4.55 26.51
N SER A 294 4.28 -5.33 25.43
CA SER A 294 5.27 -5.24 24.36
C SER A 294 4.98 -4.00 23.51
N ASP A 295 6.01 -3.24 23.18
CA ASP A 295 5.88 -2.17 22.18
C ASP A 295 5.45 -2.78 20.84
N CYS A 296 4.48 -2.15 20.19
CA CYS A 296 3.96 -2.59 18.90
C CYS A 296 4.81 -1.98 17.77
N PRO A 297 5.50 -2.79 16.93
CA PRO A 297 6.30 -2.28 15.81
C PRO A 297 5.46 -2.03 14.55
N LEU A 298 4.15 -2.26 14.59
CA LEU A 298 3.26 -2.14 13.43
C LEU A 298 2.64 -0.71 13.35
N PRO A 299 2.49 -0.15 12.14
CA PRO A 299 2.91 -0.71 10.86
C PRO A 299 4.42 -0.52 10.64
N LEU A 300 5.05 -1.46 9.93
CA LEU A 300 6.45 -1.30 9.56
C LEU A 300 6.59 -0.21 8.48
N MET A 301 7.69 0.52 8.56
CA MET A 301 7.97 1.66 7.68
C MET A 301 9.32 1.47 6.99
N ALA A 302 9.37 1.71 5.69
CA ALA A 302 10.63 1.69 4.95
C ALA A 302 11.51 2.87 5.36
N THR A 303 12.80 2.61 5.49
CA THR A 303 13.85 3.61 5.70
C THR A 303 14.84 3.56 4.53
N SER A 304 15.78 4.51 4.46
CA SER A 304 16.85 4.48 3.47
C SER A 304 17.76 3.25 3.58
N THR A 305 17.75 2.55 4.71
CA THR A 305 18.57 1.35 4.95
C THR A 305 17.95 0.06 4.43
N ASN A 306 16.65 0.06 4.13
CA ASN A 306 15.96 -1.12 3.63
C ASN A 306 16.39 -1.44 2.20
N TYR A 307 16.65 -2.72 1.94
CA TYR A 307 16.87 -3.21 0.58
C TYR A 307 15.57 -3.12 -0.23
N ARG A 308 15.64 -2.59 -1.45
CA ARG A 308 14.48 -2.28 -2.30
C ARG A 308 14.64 -2.89 -3.68
N VAL A 309 13.56 -3.47 -4.17
CA VAL A 309 13.48 -4.13 -5.46
C VAL A 309 12.28 -3.60 -6.22
N ASP A 310 12.44 -3.50 -7.53
CA ASP A 310 11.34 -3.16 -8.41
C ASP A 310 10.20 -4.17 -8.28
N ASP A 311 8.97 -3.73 -8.36
CA ASP A 311 7.79 -4.60 -8.28
C ASP A 311 7.82 -5.70 -9.37
N TRP A 312 8.22 -5.34 -10.60
CA TRP A 312 8.36 -6.26 -11.71
C TRP A 312 9.52 -7.24 -11.47
N ASP A 313 10.69 -6.74 -11.11
CA ASP A 313 11.88 -7.59 -10.88
C ASP A 313 11.65 -8.55 -9.70
N ALA A 314 10.98 -8.08 -8.65
CA ALA A 314 10.67 -8.84 -7.44
C ALA A 314 9.97 -10.15 -7.83
N MET A 315 8.91 -10.08 -8.63
CA MET A 315 8.14 -11.25 -9.01
C MET A 315 8.76 -12.01 -10.22
N ALA A 316 9.24 -11.32 -11.26
CA ALA A 316 9.71 -11.95 -12.49
C ALA A 316 11.13 -12.55 -12.39
N ILE A 317 12.00 -11.95 -11.58
CA ILE A 317 13.42 -12.33 -11.48
C ILE A 317 13.70 -13.01 -10.14
N TYR A 318 13.21 -12.43 -9.05
CA TYR A 318 13.61 -12.84 -7.70
C TYR A 318 12.65 -13.82 -7.03
N GLY A 319 11.50 -14.12 -7.64
CA GLY A 319 10.51 -15.05 -7.08
C GLY A 319 9.87 -14.54 -5.79
N ILE A 320 9.68 -13.22 -5.68
CA ILE A 320 9.11 -12.55 -4.51
C ILE A 320 7.62 -12.30 -4.76
N PHE A 321 6.77 -13.10 -4.12
CA PHE A 321 5.31 -13.02 -4.13
C PHE A 321 4.75 -13.76 -2.90
N ARG A 322 3.49 -13.54 -2.54
CA ARG A 322 2.75 -14.41 -1.59
C ARG A 322 2.07 -15.54 -2.33
N ASP A 323 1.33 -15.20 -3.38
CA ASP A 323 0.68 -16.16 -4.26
C ASP A 323 1.06 -15.85 -5.72
N ARG A 324 1.29 -16.88 -6.55
CA ARG A 324 1.74 -16.67 -7.96
C ARG A 324 0.76 -15.85 -8.80
N TRP A 325 -0.50 -15.81 -8.41
CA TRP A 325 -1.60 -15.11 -9.07
C TRP A 325 -1.94 -13.77 -8.40
N GLU A 326 -1.18 -13.30 -7.40
CA GLU A 326 -1.54 -12.09 -6.66
C GLU A 326 -1.44 -10.80 -7.48
N ARG A 327 -0.57 -10.76 -8.50
CA ARG A 327 -0.26 -9.59 -9.34
C ARG A 327 -0.17 -10.01 -10.80
N LYS A 328 -0.75 -9.21 -11.71
CA LYS A 328 -0.50 -9.36 -13.15
C LYS A 328 0.81 -8.70 -13.54
N LEU A 329 1.74 -9.50 -14.04
CA LEU A 329 2.97 -8.98 -14.61
C LEU A 329 2.84 -8.76 -16.12
N PRO A 330 3.17 -7.56 -16.63
CA PRO A 330 3.36 -7.38 -18.07
C PRO A 330 4.51 -8.27 -18.54
N GLN A 331 4.41 -8.74 -19.80
CA GLN A 331 5.40 -9.65 -20.40
C GLN A 331 6.81 -9.05 -20.43
N GLU A 332 6.90 -7.73 -20.58
CA GLU A 332 8.14 -6.99 -20.57
C GLU A 332 8.10 -5.91 -19.49
N LYS A 333 9.26 -5.64 -18.90
CA LYS A 333 9.43 -4.55 -17.94
C LYS A 333 9.33 -3.21 -18.68
N ASP A 334 8.40 -2.37 -18.24
CA ASP A 334 8.30 -1.01 -18.76
C ASP A 334 9.37 -0.10 -18.12
N VAL A 335 10.50 0.02 -18.81
CA VAL A 335 11.62 0.86 -18.37
C VAL A 335 11.33 2.36 -18.50
N SER A 336 10.27 2.76 -19.23
CA SER A 336 9.93 4.17 -19.46
C SER A 336 9.18 4.81 -18.29
N ASN A 337 8.50 3.98 -17.47
CA ASN A 337 7.72 4.40 -16.31
C ASN A 337 8.46 4.24 -14.97
N VAL A 338 9.75 3.89 -15.00
CA VAL A 338 10.61 3.82 -13.82
C VAL A 338 10.76 5.22 -13.22
N ARG A 339 10.36 5.39 -11.95
CA ARG A 339 10.52 6.68 -11.27
C ARG A 339 12.00 6.99 -11.07
N LEU A 340 12.45 8.14 -11.55
CA LEU A 340 13.83 8.60 -11.33
C LEU A 340 13.88 9.47 -10.07
N ASN A 341 13.96 8.84 -8.90
CA ASN A 341 14.21 9.55 -7.64
C ASN A 341 15.02 8.67 -6.66
N SER A 342 15.88 9.29 -5.84
CA SER A 342 16.72 8.57 -4.86
C SER A 342 15.94 8.02 -3.68
N GLY A 343 14.73 8.54 -3.44
CA GLY A 343 13.82 8.03 -2.42
C GLY A 343 13.46 6.58 -2.71
N ASP A 344 12.82 6.30 -3.85
CA ASP A 344 12.44 4.97 -4.32
C ASP A 344 13.66 4.14 -4.77
N TYR A 345 14.65 4.77 -5.42
CA TYR A 345 15.84 4.11 -5.99
C TYR A 345 17.13 4.67 -5.36
N PRO A 346 17.51 4.21 -4.15
CA PRO A 346 18.73 4.66 -3.48
C PRO A 346 19.98 4.53 -4.35
N GLU A 347 20.03 3.53 -5.24
CA GLU A 347 21.11 3.35 -6.20
C GLU A 347 21.33 4.53 -7.17
N LEU A 348 20.31 5.38 -7.37
CA LEU A 348 20.40 6.58 -8.21
C LEU A 348 20.96 7.78 -7.46
N GLU A 349 21.15 7.71 -6.13
CA GLU A 349 21.65 8.84 -5.34
C GLU A 349 22.96 9.39 -5.89
N GLN A 350 23.92 8.51 -6.21
CA GLN A 350 25.20 8.93 -6.78
C GLN A 350 25.03 9.60 -8.15
N MET A 351 24.08 9.15 -8.97
CA MET A 351 23.78 9.78 -10.25
C MET A 351 23.26 11.22 -10.03
N PHE A 352 22.34 11.42 -9.09
CA PHE A 352 21.83 12.75 -8.77
C PHE A 352 22.91 13.67 -8.20
N VAL A 353 23.77 13.17 -7.30
CA VAL A 353 24.94 13.91 -6.81
C VAL A 353 25.85 14.34 -7.96
N ASN A 354 26.11 13.45 -8.91
CA ASN A 354 26.97 13.74 -10.06
C ASN A 354 26.35 14.77 -11.01
N VAL A 355 25.03 14.71 -11.25
CA VAL A 355 24.31 15.70 -12.07
C VAL A 355 24.33 17.08 -11.41
N ASN A 356 24.07 17.14 -10.10
CA ASN A 356 24.05 18.40 -9.35
C ASN A 356 25.46 19.00 -9.15
N SER A 357 26.50 18.17 -9.21
CA SER A 357 27.90 18.60 -9.09
C SER A 357 28.58 18.83 -10.44
N GLY A 358 27.87 18.60 -11.55
CA GLY A 358 28.37 18.85 -12.91
C GLY A 358 28.51 20.36 -13.19
N PRO A 359 29.28 20.75 -14.22
CA PRO A 359 29.36 22.15 -14.62
C PRO A 359 27.96 22.67 -14.94
N SER A 360 27.55 23.77 -14.30
CA SER A 360 26.38 24.54 -14.71
C SER A 360 26.52 24.84 -16.20
N PHE A 361 25.65 24.27 -17.01
CA PHE A 361 25.50 24.76 -18.36
C PHE A 361 24.78 26.10 -18.23
N ASP A 362 25.53 27.20 -18.28
CA ASP A 362 24.98 28.52 -18.55
C ASP A 362 24.29 28.43 -19.91
N ILE A 363 22.98 28.19 -19.90
CA ILE A 363 22.16 28.31 -21.10
C ILE A 363 22.28 29.78 -21.50
N PRO A 364 22.90 30.11 -22.66
CA PRO A 364 22.97 31.48 -23.10
C PRO A 364 21.53 31.97 -23.24
N VAL A 365 21.19 33.06 -22.55
CA VAL A 365 19.91 33.74 -22.72
C VAL A 365 19.88 34.31 -24.13
N ALA A 366 19.52 33.49 -25.11
CA ALA A 366 19.16 33.95 -26.43
C ALA A 366 17.77 34.59 -26.33
N SER A 367 17.78 35.92 -26.16
CA SER A 367 16.70 36.86 -26.44
C SER A 367 15.26 36.35 -26.19
N ARG A 368 14.86 36.25 -24.92
CA ARG A 368 13.45 36.47 -24.55
C ARG A 368 13.16 37.97 -24.68
N SER A 369 12.93 38.43 -25.90
CA SER A 369 12.17 39.66 -26.12
C SER A 369 10.70 39.27 -26.34
N GLN A 370 9.85 39.82 -25.47
CA GLN A 370 8.38 39.84 -25.52
C GLN A 370 7.64 38.65 -24.91
N CYS A 371 7.69 38.56 -23.59
CA CYS A 371 6.49 38.44 -22.76
C CYS A 371 6.79 39.18 -21.46
N ALA A 372 6.10 40.30 -21.23
CA ALA A 372 6.22 41.04 -19.98
C ALA A 372 5.76 40.14 -18.82
N PRO A 373 6.38 40.24 -17.63
CA PRO A 373 5.83 39.58 -16.44
C PRO A 373 4.46 40.19 -16.17
N VAL A 374 3.42 39.35 -16.15
CA VAL A 374 2.16 39.71 -15.51
C VAL A 374 2.48 39.85 -14.02
N ASP A 375 2.38 41.08 -13.53
CA ASP A 375 2.53 41.42 -12.13
C ASP A 375 1.47 40.65 -11.33
N ARG A 376 1.91 39.74 -10.45
CA ARG A 376 1.04 38.87 -9.65
C ARG A 376 0.39 39.61 -8.46
N ASN A 377 0.54 40.92 -8.35
CA ASN A 377 -0.06 41.74 -7.30
C ASN A 377 -1.39 42.44 -7.70
N MET A 378 -2.12 41.92 -8.69
CA MET A 378 -3.38 42.53 -9.17
C MET A 378 -4.61 41.61 -9.12
N LEU A 379 -4.66 40.67 -8.17
CA LEU A 379 -5.88 39.86 -7.92
C LEU A 379 -6.34 39.81 -6.46
N ASP A 380 -5.88 40.74 -5.62
CA ASP A 380 -6.49 41.00 -4.30
C ASP A 380 -7.04 42.43 -4.26
N GLU A 381 -8.18 42.65 -4.92
CA GLU A 381 -9.12 43.69 -4.48
C GLU A 381 -10.46 43.04 -4.14
N PRO A 382 -10.91 43.06 -2.88
CA PRO A 382 -12.28 42.69 -2.55
C PRO A 382 -13.22 43.75 -3.14
N ARG A 383 -14.20 43.30 -3.94
CA ARG A 383 -15.34 44.12 -4.35
C ARG A 383 -16.04 44.64 -3.10
N ASN A 384 -15.87 45.94 -2.85
CA ASN A 384 -16.45 46.65 -1.74
C ASN A 384 -17.82 47.18 -2.16
N ASP A 385 -18.84 46.32 -2.08
CA ASP A 385 -20.23 46.75 -2.10
C ASP A 385 -20.62 47.10 -0.65
N ASN A 386 -20.57 48.38 -0.28
CA ASN A 386 -21.66 49.00 0.48
C ASN A 386 -21.45 50.49 0.75
N GLU A 387 -22.56 51.19 0.55
CA GLU A 387 -22.76 52.62 0.75
C GLU A 387 -22.55 53.04 2.21
N THR A 388 -21.96 54.22 2.33
CA THR A 388 -21.94 55.17 3.45
C THR A 388 -23.14 55.11 4.41
N LEU A 389 -22.88 54.92 5.71
CA LEU A 389 -23.53 55.65 6.81
C LEU A 389 -22.80 55.45 8.16
N GLY A 390 -22.14 56.53 8.62
CA GLY A 390 -22.29 57.05 9.99
C GLY A 390 -21.70 56.31 11.20
N SER A 391 -20.49 56.74 11.61
CA SER A 391 -20.12 57.23 12.96
C SER A 391 -20.19 56.32 14.22
N SER A 392 -19.01 56.26 14.87
CA SER A 392 -18.70 56.43 16.31
C SER A 392 -18.64 55.24 17.29
N HIS A 393 -17.42 55.12 17.85
CA HIS A 393 -17.02 55.02 19.27
C HIS A 393 -16.57 53.68 19.92
N SER A 394 -15.36 53.79 20.49
CA SER A 394 -14.83 53.28 21.77
C SER A 394 -14.40 51.81 21.96
N GLN A 395 -13.07 51.63 21.98
CA GLN A 395 -12.18 51.16 23.09
C GLN A 395 -12.53 49.94 23.98
N GLY A 396 -11.53 49.06 24.11
CA GLY A 396 -11.26 48.10 25.20
C GLY A 396 -11.30 46.64 24.71
N GLY A 397 -10.35 45.73 24.91
CA GLY A 397 -9.09 45.67 25.65
C GLY A 397 -8.81 44.19 26.03
N ILE A 398 -7.53 43.79 26.00
CA ILE A 398 -6.88 42.66 26.72
C ILE A 398 -6.76 41.28 26.03
N ASP A 399 -5.48 40.94 25.77
CA ASP A 399 -4.71 39.67 25.87
C ASP A 399 -5.40 38.30 25.71
N ALA A 400 -4.86 37.44 24.83
CA ALA A 400 -3.87 36.42 25.19
C ALA A 400 -3.55 35.44 24.03
N SER A 401 -2.25 35.11 23.95
CA SER A 401 -1.60 33.88 23.44
C SER A 401 -1.79 33.43 21.98
N ASN A 402 -0.69 33.62 21.24
CA ASN A 402 -0.27 32.91 20.04
C ASN A 402 -0.26 31.39 20.22
N GLU A 403 -0.80 30.65 19.25
CA GLU A 403 -0.22 29.39 18.77
C GLU A 403 -0.20 29.44 17.24
N GLU A 404 1.01 29.28 16.71
CA GLU A 404 1.40 29.32 15.30
C GLU A 404 0.74 28.17 14.52
N TYR A 405 -0.04 28.54 13.50
CA TYR A 405 -0.28 27.72 12.33
C TYR A 405 0.85 28.03 11.34
N ASP A 406 1.78 27.10 11.17
CA ASP A 406 2.71 27.12 10.05
C ASP A 406 2.80 25.71 9.42
N ASP A 407 3.01 25.73 8.11
CA ASP A 407 3.31 24.62 7.19
C ASP A 407 2.13 23.86 6.57
N LEU A 408 1.36 24.60 5.76
CA LEU A 408 0.78 24.10 4.51
C LEU A 408 1.16 25.06 3.38
N ASP A 409 2.20 24.71 2.61
CA ASP A 409 2.26 24.94 1.15
C ASP A 409 3.61 24.48 0.60
N ASN A 410 3.60 23.31 -0.04
CA ASN A 410 4.39 22.91 -1.21
C ASN A 410 4.44 21.38 -1.23
N PHE A 411 3.63 20.76 -2.09
CA PHE A 411 4.02 19.64 -2.98
C PHE A 411 2.91 19.34 -3.99
#